data_AF-A0A430SI11-F1
#
_entry.id   AF-A0A430SI11-F1
#
_cell.length_a   1.000
_cell.length_b   1.000
_cell.length_c   1.000
_cell.angle_alpha   90.00
_cell.angle_beta   90.00
_cell.angle_gamma   90.00
#
_symmetry.space_group_name_H-M   'P 1'
#
loop_
_entity.id
_entity.type
_entity.pdbx_description
1 polymer ?
#
loop_
_entity_poly.entity_id
_entity_poly.type
_entity_poly.pdbx_seq_one_letter_code
_entity_poly.pdbx_strand_id
1 'polypeptide(L)'
;MPKKLIEVALPLKEINKEASREKSIRHGHPSTLHLWWARRPLATARAVLFASLVDDPGEYLPEEEAHRERERLFKLLERLVNWDNVKDPDKAKVVEEAQYEIARSLARAFKEEPPSSPKDTERIRALLEKAPPVLDPFAGGGTIPLEAQRLGLKAYASDLNPVAVLINKALIEIPPLFADQPPVNPSYRAKAQPSDCFPRAKGLAEDVRYYGKLLLEKAREKIGHLYPTLEGKTVIAWLWARTVPCPNPACPAARHGEHPGAPLLASLWLSQKKGKEVYLIPEKDESGRLHFSVETGGEPPLERTIGRRGGVCLVCGSPITLDHVRREGQAGRMGAMLVAVVVEGEEGREYYPSDEDHVRVATLAKPEWIPSTSLSYDPRNIWCTQYGLI
;
A
#
# COMPACT_ATOMS: atom_id res chain seq x y z
N MET A 1 -30.03 -27.61 -2.66
CA MET A 1 -29.85 -26.22 -2.20
C MET A 1 -30.39 -25.32 -3.28
N PRO A 2 -31.15 -24.27 -2.96
CA PRO A 2 -31.61 -23.32 -3.97
C PRO A 2 -30.40 -22.70 -4.66
N LYS A 3 -30.50 -22.45 -5.97
CA LYS A 3 -29.48 -21.69 -6.71
C LYS A 3 -29.27 -20.33 -6.06
N LYS A 4 -28.02 -19.88 -6.00
CA LYS A 4 -27.63 -18.56 -5.53
C LYS A 4 -27.46 -17.60 -6.70
N LEU A 5 -27.55 -16.29 -6.44
CA LEU A 5 -27.37 -15.26 -7.48
C LEU A 5 -26.04 -15.43 -8.22
N ILE A 6 -24.97 -15.82 -7.53
CA ILE A 6 -23.64 -16.03 -8.12
C ILE A 6 -23.63 -17.13 -9.20
N GLU A 7 -24.57 -18.07 -9.17
CA GLU A 7 -24.66 -19.19 -10.10
C GLU A 7 -25.44 -18.85 -11.39
N VAL A 8 -26.08 -17.68 -11.45
CA VAL A 8 -26.98 -17.30 -12.55
C VAL A 8 -26.45 -16.08 -13.31
N ALA A 9 -26.45 -14.91 -12.68
CA ALA A 9 -26.00 -13.68 -13.32
C ALA A 9 -25.63 -12.62 -12.28
N LEU A 10 -24.70 -11.73 -12.66
CA LEU A 10 -24.25 -10.59 -11.86
C LEU A 10 -24.04 -9.36 -12.75
N PRO A 11 -24.19 -8.13 -12.22
CA PRO A 11 -23.88 -6.89 -12.93
C PRO A 11 -22.36 -6.69 -13.07
N LEU A 12 -21.71 -7.54 -13.87
CA LEU A 12 -20.25 -7.59 -14.01
C LEU A 12 -19.64 -6.27 -14.50
N LYS A 13 -20.38 -5.53 -15.34
CA LYS A 13 -19.94 -4.24 -15.86
C LYS A 13 -19.73 -3.23 -14.72
N GLU A 14 -20.68 -3.15 -13.80
CA GLU A 14 -20.68 -2.24 -12.66
C GLU A 14 -19.67 -2.68 -11.61
N ILE A 15 -19.57 -3.99 -11.34
CA ILE A 15 -18.55 -4.56 -10.45
C ILE A 15 -17.15 -4.22 -10.97
N ASN A 16 -16.87 -4.45 -12.26
CA ASN A 16 -15.57 -4.20 -12.86
C ASN A 16 -15.21 -2.71 -12.91
N LYS A 17 -16.21 -1.85 -13.13
CA LYS A 17 -16.06 -0.39 -13.09
C LYS A 17 -15.60 0.07 -11.70
N GLU A 18 -16.30 -0.33 -10.65
CA GLU A 18 -15.95 0.09 -9.28
C GLU A 18 -14.65 -0.56 -8.80
N ALA A 19 -14.38 -1.82 -9.16
CA ALA A 19 -13.11 -2.50 -8.87
C ALA A 19 -11.90 -1.83 -9.55
N SER A 20 -12.09 -1.21 -10.71
CA SER A 20 -11.04 -0.43 -11.38
C SER A 20 -10.88 0.95 -10.74
N ARG A 21 -12.01 1.59 -10.41
CA ARG A 21 -12.07 2.92 -9.78
C ARG A 21 -11.39 2.96 -8.42
N GLU A 22 -11.54 1.93 -7.58
CA GLU A 22 -10.96 1.94 -6.23
C GLU A 22 -9.43 2.11 -6.20
N LYS A 23 -8.73 1.74 -7.30
CA LYS A 23 -7.28 1.90 -7.43
C LYS A 23 -6.85 3.36 -7.46
N SER A 24 -7.73 4.30 -7.82
CA SER A 24 -7.45 5.74 -7.86
C SER A 24 -7.92 6.48 -6.61
N ILE A 25 -8.60 5.82 -5.67
CA ILE A 25 -9.04 6.47 -4.43
C ILE A 25 -7.83 6.75 -3.53
N ARG A 26 -7.73 7.98 -3.04
CA ARG A 26 -6.61 8.48 -2.23
C ARG A 26 -7.01 8.92 -0.82
N HIS A 27 -8.29 8.87 -0.47
CA HIS A 27 -8.77 9.22 0.85
C HIS A 27 -9.95 8.34 1.29
N GLY A 28 -9.99 8.02 2.59
CA GLY A 28 -11.11 7.32 3.23
C GLY A 28 -11.31 5.87 2.81
N HIS A 29 -10.40 5.28 2.02
CA HIS A 29 -10.47 3.88 1.59
C HIS A 29 -9.42 3.04 2.34
N PRO A 30 -9.68 1.76 2.69
CA PRO A 30 -8.73 0.95 3.45
C PRO A 30 -7.28 0.86 2.88
N SER A 31 -7.08 1.04 1.56
CA SER A 31 -5.71 1.12 0.96
C SER A 31 -4.90 2.31 1.45
N THR A 32 -5.56 3.34 1.95
CA THR A 32 -4.87 4.54 2.42
C THR A 32 -4.42 4.39 3.87
N LEU A 33 -4.81 3.30 4.55
CA LEU A 33 -4.28 2.93 5.85
C LEU A 33 -2.99 2.10 5.72
N HIS A 34 -2.97 1.14 4.80
CA HIS A 34 -1.78 0.34 4.46
C HIS A 34 -1.86 -0.14 3.01
N LEU A 35 -0.69 -0.39 2.40
CA LEU A 35 -0.59 -0.93 1.05
C LEU A 35 -0.28 -2.43 1.11
N TRP A 36 -1.06 -3.25 0.40
CA TRP A 36 -0.76 -4.66 0.15
C TRP A 36 -0.67 -4.89 -1.36
N TRP A 37 0.42 -5.50 -1.83
CA TRP A 37 0.76 -5.57 -3.26
C TRP A 37 -0.21 -6.40 -4.10
N ALA A 38 -0.88 -7.37 -3.49
CA ALA A 38 -1.84 -8.27 -4.17
C ALA A 38 -3.25 -8.12 -3.61
N ARG A 39 -3.68 -6.89 -3.31
CA ARG A 39 -5.00 -6.66 -2.70
C ARG A 39 -6.13 -6.90 -3.70
N ARG A 40 -7.11 -7.72 -3.31
CA ARG A 40 -8.37 -7.90 -4.06
C ARG A 40 -9.26 -6.66 -3.94
N PRO A 41 -10.02 -6.29 -4.97
CA PRO A 41 -10.97 -5.18 -4.88
C PRO A 41 -12.08 -5.41 -3.85
N LEU A 42 -12.39 -4.39 -3.04
CA LEU A 42 -13.47 -4.44 -2.05
C LEU A 42 -14.83 -4.59 -2.75
N ALA A 43 -15.02 -3.90 -3.88
CA ALA A 43 -16.24 -4.00 -4.68
C ALA A 43 -16.53 -5.45 -5.10
N THR A 44 -15.51 -6.16 -5.60
CA THR A 44 -15.63 -7.56 -6.01
C THR A 44 -15.91 -8.48 -4.82
N ALA A 45 -15.17 -8.33 -3.72
CA ALA A 45 -15.36 -9.16 -2.53
C ALA A 45 -16.78 -9.01 -1.97
N ARG A 46 -17.26 -7.77 -1.82
CA ARG A 46 -18.61 -7.46 -1.36
C ARG A 46 -19.67 -8.10 -2.27
N ALA A 47 -19.49 -8.03 -3.58
CA ALA A 47 -20.44 -8.59 -4.53
C ALA A 47 -20.50 -10.12 -4.47
N VAL A 48 -19.34 -10.77 -4.43
CA VAL A 48 -19.26 -12.24 -4.34
C VAL A 48 -19.86 -12.73 -3.03
N LEU A 49 -19.56 -12.09 -1.90
CA LEU A 49 -20.12 -12.45 -0.60
C LEU A 49 -21.65 -12.33 -0.58
N PHE A 50 -22.18 -11.21 -1.06
CA PHE A 50 -23.62 -11.01 -1.17
C PHE A 50 -24.27 -12.07 -2.07
N ALA A 51 -23.74 -12.25 -3.29
CA ALA A 51 -24.31 -13.14 -4.28
C ALA A 51 -24.19 -14.63 -3.93
N SER A 52 -23.25 -15.00 -3.05
CA SER A 52 -23.08 -16.38 -2.56
C SER A 52 -24.14 -16.77 -1.51
N LEU A 53 -24.75 -15.78 -0.84
CA LEU A 53 -25.74 -16.03 0.22
C LEU A 53 -27.17 -15.78 -0.24
N VAL A 54 -27.38 -14.81 -1.13
CA VAL A 54 -28.72 -14.48 -1.64
C VAL A 54 -29.20 -15.51 -2.66
N ASP A 55 -30.38 -16.06 -2.41
CA ASP A 55 -31.04 -17.02 -3.31
C ASP A 55 -31.41 -16.37 -4.64
N ASP A 56 -31.34 -17.12 -5.73
CA ASP A 56 -31.95 -16.72 -6.98
C ASP A 56 -33.49 -16.73 -6.84
N PRO A 57 -34.20 -15.65 -7.25
CA PRO A 57 -35.64 -15.57 -7.15
C PRO A 57 -36.42 -16.66 -7.89
N GLY A 58 -35.83 -17.27 -8.94
CA GLY A 58 -36.48 -18.35 -9.70
C GLY A 58 -36.69 -19.63 -8.89
N GLU A 59 -36.07 -19.75 -7.72
CA GLU A 59 -36.24 -20.89 -6.82
C GLU A 59 -37.52 -20.78 -5.97
N TYR A 60 -38.12 -19.59 -5.85
CA TYR A 60 -39.26 -19.37 -4.95
C TYR A 60 -40.34 -18.43 -5.50
N LEU A 61 -40.18 -17.87 -6.70
CA LEU A 61 -41.18 -17.05 -7.39
C LEU A 61 -41.47 -17.58 -8.80
N PRO A 62 -42.68 -17.33 -9.34
CA PRO A 62 -42.96 -17.53 -10.76
C PRO A 62 -42.03 -16.71 -11.67
N GLU A 63 -41.78 -17.16 -12.90
CA GLU A 63 -40.78 -16.61 -13.84
C GLU A 63 -40.81 -15.07 -13.97
N GLU A 64 -41.98 -14.47 -14.22
CA GLU A 64 -42.15 -13.02 -14.39
C GLU A 64 -41.84 -12.23 -13.10
N GLU A 65 -42.21 -12.78 -11.95
CA GLU A 65 -41.89 -12.20 -10.64
C GLU A 65 -40.43 -12.37 -10.28
N ALA A 66 -39.87 -13.55 -10.59
CA ALA A 66 -38.46 -13.85 -10.41
C ALA A 66 -37.58 -12.91 -11.24
N HIS A 67 -37.96 -12.61 -12.48
CA HIS A 67 -37.25 -11.66 -13.33
C HIS A 67 -37.21 -10.25 -12.69
N ARG A 68 -38.38 -9.73 -12.27
CA ARG A 68 -38.47 -8.41 -11.62
C ARG A 68 -37.69 -8.34 -10.31
N GLU A 69 -37.75 -9.40 -9.49
CA GLU A 69 -37.00 -9.47 -8.23
C GLU A 69 -35.49 -9.55 -8.49
N ARG A 70 -35.06 -10.29 -9.51
CA ARG A 70 -33.65 -10.39 -9.90
C ARG A 70 -33.09 -9.03 -10.34
N GLU A 71 -33.84 -8.28 -11.15
CA GLU A 71 -33.47 -6.90 -11.50
C GLU A 71 -33.36 -5.98 -10.29
N ARG A 72 -34.28 -6.11 -9.30
CA ARG A 72 -34.20 -5.34 -8.05
C ARG A 72 -32.93 -5.70 -7.27
N LEU A 73 -32.59 -6.97 -7.16
CA LEU A 73 -31.38 -7.45 -6.50
C LEU A 73 -30.11 -6.97 -7.22
N PHE A 74 -30.11 -6.90 -8.55
CA PHE A 74 -29.00 -6.31 -9.32
C PHE A 74 -28.86 -4.82 -9.06
N LYS A 75 -29.95 -4.05 -9.07
CA LYS A 75 -29.91 -2.62 -8.70
C LYS A 75 -29.43 -2.38 -7.27
N LEU A 76 -29.74 -3.28 -6.34
CA LEU A 76 -29.15 -3.26 -4.99
C LEU A 76 -27.64 -3.52 -5.05
N LEU A 77 -27.22 -4.57 -5.76
CA LEU A 77 -25.82 -4.94 -5.89
C LEU A 77 -24.96 -3.84 -6.57
N GLU A 78 -25.48 -3.18 -7.59
CA GLU A 78 -24.84 -2.02 -8.24
C GLU A 78 -24.59 -0.87 -7.26
N ARG A 79 -25.59 -0.54 -6.42
CA ARG A 79 -25.42 0.46 -5.36
C ARG A 79 -24.46 -0.03 -4.30
N LEU A 80 -24.50 -1.32 -3.96
CA LEU A 80 -23.69 -1.94 -2.91
C LEU A 80 -22.20 -1.93 -3.28
N VAL A 81 -21.82 -2.15 -4.54
CA VAL A 81 -20.42 -2.14 -4.97
C VAL A 81 -19.80 -0.75 -5.08
N ASN A 82 -20.62 0.29 -5.24
CA ASN A 82 -20.15 1.67 -5.29
C ASN A 82 -19.60 2.14 -3.93
N TRP A 83 -18.32 2.51 -3.90
CA TRP A 83 -17.64 2.93 -2.67
C TRP A 83 -18.31 4.12 -1.98
N ASP A 84 -18.86 5.07 -2.73
CA ASP A 84 -19.45 6.27 -2.15
C ASP A 84 -20.73 5.99 -1.37
N ASN A 85 -21.43 4.91 -1.72
CA ASN A 85 -22.65 4.49 -1.02
C ASN A 85 -22.37 3.73 0.27
N VAL A 86 -21.13 3.27 0.49
CA VAL A 86 -20.79 2.39 1.61
C VAL A 86 -19.75 2.97 2.56
N LYS A 87 -18.95 3.95 2.12
CA LYS A 87 -17.82 4.49 2.90
C LYS A 87 -18.21 5.26 4.16
N ASP A 88 -19.40 5.84 4.17
CA ASP A 88 -19.92 6.63 5.28
C ASP A 88 -20.91 5.76 6.08
N PRO A 89 -20.57 5.31 7.29
CA PRO A 89 -21.43 4.42 8.05
C PRO A 89 -22.77 5.07 8.42
N ASP A 90 -22.84 6.40 8.51
CA ASP A 90 -24.08 7.12 8.85
C ASP A 90 -25.05 7.18 7.66
N LYS A 91 -24.56 6.89 6.45
CA LYS A 91 -25.31 6.96 5.19
C LYS A 91 -25.38 5.64 4.44
N ALA A 92 -24.66 4.61 4.89
CA ALA A 92 -24.52 3.32 4.23
C ALA A 92 -25.76 2.41 4.34
N LYS A 93 -26.96 2.96 4.11
CA LYS A 93 -28.24 2.22 4.13
C LYS A 93 -28.25 1.02 3.18
N VAL A 94 -27.47 1.09 2.09
CA VAL A 94 -27.34 -0.01 1.14
C VAL A 94 -26.72 -1.27 1.77
N VAL A 95 -25.87 -1.13 2.79
CA VAL A 95 -25.29 -2.27 3.51
C VAL A 95 -26.35 -2.93 4.38
N GLU A 96 -27.20 -2.15 5.04
CA GLU A 96 -28.35 -2.64 5.82
C GLU A 96 -29.39 -3.34 4.91
N GLU A 97 -29.67 -2.77 3.74
CA GLU A 97 -30.51 -3.41 2.72
C GLU A 97 -29.92 -4.76 2.27
N ALA A 98 -28.61 -4.84 2.06
CA ALA A 98 -27.93 -6.08 1.70
C ALA A 98 -27.99 -7.13 2.82
N GLN A 99 -27.77 -6.72 4.07
CA GLN A 99 -27.92 -7.55 5.27
C GLN A 99 -29.34 -8.13 5.38
N TYR A 100 -30.36 -7.32 5.10
CA TYR A 100 -31.75 -7.75 5.08
C TYR A 100 -32.03 -8.83 4.02
N GLU A 101 -31.55 -8.67 2.78
CA GLU A 101 -31.75 -9.68 1.73
C GLU A 101 -31.00 -10.99 1.99
N ILE A 102 -29.80 -10.90 2.58
CA ILE A 102 -29.06 -12.06 3.07
C ILE A 102 -29.89 -12.78 4.14
N ALA A 103 -30.40 -12.04 5.13
CA ALA A 103 -31.23 -12.60 6.21
C ALA A 103 -32.50 -13.28 5.68
N ARG A 104 -33.20 -12.70 4.68
CA ARG A 104 -34.35 -13.36 4.04
C ARG A 104 -33.99 -14.70 3.40
N SER A 105 -32.83 -14.77 2.74
CA SER A 105 -32.35 -16.00 2.12
C SER A 105 -31.95 -17.05 3.15
N LEU A 106 -31.32 -16.62 4.26
CA LEU A 106 -31.01 -17.49 5.40
C LEU A 106 -32.27 -18.02 6.08
N ALA A 107 -33.30 -17.18 6.28
CA ALA A 107 -34.58 -17.60 6.84
C ALA A 107 -35.24 -18.71 6.02
N ARG A 108 -35.24 -18.60 4.68
CA ARG A 108 -35.69 -19.67 3.79
C ARG A 108 -34.85 -20.95 3.95
N ALA A 109 -33.53 -20.82 3.94
CA ALA A 109 -32.61 -21.95 4.06
C ALA A 109 -32.80 -22.72 5.38
N PHE A 110 -33.05 -22.02 6.49
CA PHE A 110 -33.27 -22.60 7.81
C PHE A 110 -34.74 -22.90 8.13
N LYS A 111 -35.67 -22.58 7.23
CA LYS A 111 -37.12 -22.70 7.44
C LYS A 111 -37.59 -21.95 8.70
N GLU A 112 -37.03 -20.77 8.92
CA GLU A 112 -37.43 -19.88 10.00
C GLU A 112 -38.17 -18.65 9.46
N GLU A 113 -38.80 -17.89 10.36
CA GLU A 113 -39.51 -16.66 9.99
C GLU A 113 -38.54 -15.59 9.47
N PRO A 114 -38.80 -14.99 8.29
CA PRO A 114 -37.96 -13.92 7.76
C PRO A 114 -38.13 -12.63 8.58
N PRO A 115 -37.16 -11.70 8.53
CA PRO A 115 -37.32 -10.38 9.13
C PRO A 115 -38.53 -9.66 8.53
N SER A 116 -39.34 -9.03 9.38
CA SER A 116 -40.60 -8.38 9.00
C SER A 116 -40.41 -7.14 8.13
N SER A 117 -39.27 -6.47 8.26
CA SER A 117 -38.87 -5.31 7.47
C SER A 117 -37.35 -5.09 7.57
N PRO A 118 -36.76 -4.21 6.73
CA PRO A 118 -35.37 -3.80 6.90
C PRO A 118 -35.04 -3.15 8.25
N LYS A 119 -36.05 -2.72 9.02
CA LYS A 119 -35.87 -2.15 10.37
C LYS A 119 -35.82 -3.21 11.48
N ASP A 120 -36.10 -4.47 11.15
CA ASP A 120 -36.10 -5.60 12.07
C ASP A 120 -34.66 -6.07 12.37
N THR A 121 -33.87 -5.16 12.95
CA THR A 121 -32.42 -5.32 13.13
C THR A 121 -32.06 -6.50 14.03
N GLU A 122 -32.90 -6.80 15.01
CA GLU A 122 -32.72 -7.94 15.91
C GLU A 122 -32.84 -9.26 15.13
N ARG A 123 -33.91 -9.43 14.34
CA ARG A 123 -34.10 -10.64 13.53
C ARG A 123 -33.05 -10.78 12.44
N ILE A 124 -32.69 -9.68 11.78
CA ILE A 124 -31.60 -9.65 10.78
C ILE A 124 -30.29 -10.14 11.42
N ARG A 125 -29.90 -9.58 12.57
CA ARG A 125 -28.67 -9.99 13.26
C ARG A 125 -28.70 -11.46 13.67
N ALA A 126 -29.81 -11.93 14.24
CA ALA A 126 -29.97 -13.32 14.68
C ALA A 126 -29.81 -14.32 13.52
N LEU A 127 -30.29 -13.97 12.32
CA LEU A 127 -30.12 -14.80 11.12
C LEU A 127 -28.69 -14.73 10.58
N LEU A 128 -28.08 -13.54 10.52
CA LEU A 128 -26.69 -13.38 10.07
C LEU A 128 -25.69 -14.10 10.97
N GLU A 129 -25.94 -14.18 12.29
CA GLU A 129 -25.10 -14.96 13.21
C GLU A 129 -25.10 -16.46 12.95
N LYS A 130 -26.17 -16.97 12.33
CA LYS A 130 -26.32 -18.37 11.89
C LYS A 130 -25.77 -18.61 10.47
N ALA A 131 -25.41 -17.55 9.74
CA ALA A 131 -24.84 -17.70 8.41
C ALA A 131 -23.56 -18.56 8.45
N PRO A 132 -23.32 -19.39 7.41
CA PRO A 132 -22.04 -20.11 7.30
C PRO A 132 -20.88 -19.12 7.37
N PRO A 133 -19.84 -19.38 8.19
CA PRO A 133 -18.73 -18.47 8.32
C PRO A 133 -17.92 -18.41 7.03
N VAL A 134 -17.41 -17.22 6.71
CA VAL A 134 -16.51 -16.98 5.58
C VAL A 134 -15.10 -17.38 6.00
N LEU A 135 -14.43 -18.23 5.22
CA LEU A 135 -13.03 -18.59 5.43
C LEU A 135 -12.17 -18.03 4.29
N ASP A 136 -11.18 -17.20 4.63
CA ASP A 136 -10.15 -16.75 3.71
C ASP A 136 -8.76 -17.22 4.21
N PRO A 137 -8.25 -18.37 3.71
CA PRO A 137 -6.99 -18.93 4.19
C PRO A 137 -5.75 -18.22 3.63
N PHE A 138 -5.94 -17.23 2.76
CA PHE A 138 -4.87 -16.47 2.10
C PHE A 138 -5.23 -14.98 2.07
N ALA A 139 -5.52 -14.44 3.25
CA ALA A 139 -6.22 -13.16 3.39
C ALA A 139 -5.41 -11.96 2.87
N GLY A 140 -4.08 -12.03 2.86
CA GLY A 140 -3.22 -10.94 2.40
C GLY A 140 -3.57 -9.62 3.09
N GLY A 141 -4.11 -8.67 2.33
CA GLY A 141 -4.55 -7.37 2.85
C GLY A 141 -5.91 -7.34 3.56
N GLY A 142 -6.61 -8.47 3.68
CA GLY A 142 -7.85 -8.58 4.46
C GLY A 142 -9.14 -8.11 3.77
N THR A 143 -9.17 -8.02 2.43
CA THR A 143 -10.35 -7.57 1.67
C THR A 143 -11.62 -8.39 1.98
N ILE A 144 -11.54 -9.71 1.90
CA ILE A 144 -12.70 -10.61 2.09
C ILE A 144 -13.20 -10.57 3.54
N PRO A 145 -12.36 -10.78 4.58
CA PRO A 145 -12.83 -10.73 5.95
C PRO A 145 -13.37 -9.35 6.37
N LEU A 146 -12.82 -8.25 5.83
CA LEU A 146 -13.36 -6.92 6.06
C LEU A 146 -14.79 -6.77 5.50
N GLU A 147 -15.00 -7.12 4.22
CA GLU A 147 -16.33 -6.98 3.61
C GLU A 147 -17.35 -7.96 4.20
N ALA A 148 -16.90 -9.15 4.63
CA ALA A 148 -17.73 -10.09 5.38
C ALA A 148 -18.21 -9.48 6.70
N GLN A 149 -17.30 -8.89 7.49
CA GLN A 149 -17.65 -8.19 8.74
C GLN A 149 -18.65 -7.05 8.49
N ARG A 150 -18.47 -6.27 7.42
CA ARG A 150 -19.40 -5.17 7.05
C ARG A 150 -20.79 -5.69 6.67
N LEU A 151 -20.88 -6.86 6.05
CA LEU A 151 -22.15 -7.55 5.77
C LEU A 151 -22.72 -8.29 6.99
N GLY A 152 -22.11 -8.15 8.17
CA GLY A 152 -22.57 -8.79 9.42
C GLY A 152 -22.25 -10.29 9.49
N LEU A 153 -21.35 -10.79 8.64
CA LEU A 153 -20.97 -12.19 8.59
C LEU A 153 -19.77 -12.49 9.48
N LYS A 154 -19.74 -13.69 10.05
CA LYS A 154 -18.55 -14.23 10.73
C LYS A 154 -17.48 -14.55 9.68
N ALA A 155 -16.25 -14.11 9.92
CA ALA A 155 -15.13 -14.37 9.03
C ALA A 155 -13.90 -14.89 9.80
N TYR A 156 -13.24 -15.88 9.22
CA TYR A 156 -11.95 -16.40 9.66
C TYR A 156 -10.92 -16.14 8.56
N ALA A 157 -9.81 -15.53 8.95
CA ALA A 157 -8.74 -15.15 8.03
C ALA A 157 -7.41 -15.72 8.53
N SER A 158 -6.62 -16.28 7.62
CA SER A 158 -5.24 -16.67 7.89
C SER A 158 -4.32 -16.24 6.75
N ASP A 159 -3.04 -16.10 7.08
CA ASP A 159 -1.98 -15.88 6.12
C ASP A 159 -0.66 -16.40 6.72
N LEU A 160 0.24 -16.89 5.87
CA LEU A 160 1.58 -17.31 6.30
C LEU A 160 2.46 -16.10 6.63
N ASN A 161 2.24 -14.97 5.96
CA ASN A 161 3.03 -13.77 6.14
C ASN A 161 2.61 -13.02 7.43
N PRO A 162 3.49 -12.86 8.42
CA PRO A 162 3.15 -12.17 9.66
C PRO A 162 2.75 -10.69 9.45
N VAL A 163 3.24 -10.05 8.37
CA VAL A 163 2.83 -8.69 7.99
C VAL A 163 1.37 -8.66 7.53
N ALA A 164 0.93 -9.66 6.75
CA ALA A 164 -0.48 -9.79 6.35
C ALA A 164 -1.37 -9.99 7.59
N VAL A 165 -0.96 -10.87 8.50
CA VAL A 165 -1.69 -11.10 9.77
C VAL A 165 -1.82 -9.81 10.58
N LEU A 166 -0.72 -9.05 10.73
CA LEU A 166 -0.73 -7.77 11.44
C LEU A 166 -1.66 -6.74 10.77
N ILE A 167 -1.65 -6.67 9.44
CA ILE A 167 -2.54 -5.81 8.65
C ILE A 167 -4.01 -6.15 8.91
N ASN A 168 -4.36 -7.44 8.87
CA ASN A 168 -5.72 -7.90 9.14
C ASN A 168 -6.15 -7.55 10.56
N LYS A 169 -5.27 -7.75 11.55
CA LYS A 169 -5.54 -7.35 12.94
C LYS A 169 -5.82 -5.86 13.05
N ALA A 170 -4.97 -5.02 12.48
CA ALA A 170 -5.11 -3.57 12.52
C ALA A 170 -6.38 -3.06 11.83
N LEU A 171 -6.81 -3.72 10.75
CA LEU A 171 -7.96 -3.29 9.95
C LEU A 171 -9.30 -3.84 10.48
N ILE A 172 -9.33 -5.07 10.97
CA ILE A 172 -10.57 -5.86 11.16
C ILE A 172 -10.79 -6.23 12.63
N GLU A 173 -9.74 -6.66 13.34
CA GLU A 173 -9.85 -7.20 14.70
C GLU A 173 -9.80 -6.09 15.76
N ILE A 174 -8.85 -5.15 15.64
CA ILE A 174 -8.60 -4.13 16.65
C ILE A 174 -9.70 -3.06 16.69
N PRO A 175 -10.11 -2.42 15.57
CA PRO A 175 -11.04 -1.30 15.64
C PRO A 175 -12.38 -1.59 16.34
N PRO A 176 -13.04 -2.74 16.11
CA PRO A 176 -14.28 -3.08 16.82
C PRO A 176 -14.12 -3.24 18.34
N LEU A 177 -12.96 -3.69 18.83
CA LEU A 177 -12.72 -3.84 20.27
C LEU A 177 -12.69 -2.50 21.01
N PHE A 178 -12.35 -1.43 20.30
CA PHE A 178 -12.30 -0.05 20.82
C PHE A 178 -13.45 0.81 20.30
N ALA A 179 -14.50 0.20 19.74
CA ALA A 179 -15.67 0.93 19.28
C ALA A 179 -16.37 1.61 20.47
N ASP A 180 -16.70 2.89 20.31
CA ASP A 180 -17.40 3.70 21.29
C ASP A 180 -16.63 3.89 22.61
N GLN A 181 -15.34 3.55 22.63
CA GLN A 181 -14.46 3.71 23.79
C GLN A 181 -13.74 5.08 23.75
N PRO A 182 -13.55 5.72 24.91
CA PRO A 182 -12.74 6.95 24.99
C PRO A 182 -11.25 6.65 24.78
N PRO A 183 -10.47 7.61 24.26
CA PRO A 183 -9.02 7.47 24.11
C PRO A 183 -8.34 7.12 25.45
N VAL A 184 -7.25 6.36 25.37
CA VAL A 184 -6.42 6.01 26.53
C VAL A 184 -5.21 6.94 26.71
N ASN A 185 -4.91 7.80 25.74
CA ASN A 185 -3.75 8.68 25.83
C ASN A 185 -3.83 9.64 27.02
N PRO A 186 -2.69 9.91 27.71
CA PRO A 186 -2.68 10.74 28.92
C PRO A 186 -3.19 12.17 28.70
N SER A 187 -2.92 12.76 27.53
CA SER A 187 -3.32 14.13 27.20
C SER A 187 -4.84 14.30 27.16
N TYR A 188 -5.56 13.33 26.60
CA TYR A 188 -7.01 13.29 26.67
C TYR A 188 -7.51 12.98 28.09
N ARG A 189 -6.94 11.95 28.74
CA ARG A 189 -7.39 11.49 30.07
C ARG A 189 -7.35 12.60 31.13
N ALA A 190 -6.38 13.51 31.05
CA ALA A 190 -6.27 14.65 31.97
C ALA A 190 -7.40 15.69 31.84
N LYS A 191 -8.11 15.74 30.69
CA LYS A 191 -9.16 16.72 30.39
C LYS A 191 -10.52 16.09 30.07
N ALA A 192 -10.65 14.79 30.30
CA ALA A 192 -11.84 14.04 29.95
C ALA A 192 -13.08 14.60 30.66
N GLN A 193 -14.16 14.78 29.90
CA GLN A 193 -15.45 15.21 30.43
C GLN A 193 -16.45 14.05 30.38
N PRO A 194 -17.37 13.93 31.37
CA PRO A 194 -18.42 12.90 31.34
C PRO A 194 -19.33 12.95 30.10
N SER A 195 -19.44 14.12 29.44
CA SER A 195 -20.23 14.32 28.23
C SER A 195 -19.50 13.94 26.93
N ASP A 196 -18.21 13.62 26.99
CA ASP A 196 -17.44 13.27 25.80
C ASP A 196 -17.95 11.96 25.19
N CYS A 197 -18.10 11.95 23.87
CA CYS A 197 -18.56 10.78 23.14
C CYS A 197 -17.65 10.50 21.94
N PHE A 198 -17.25 9.24 21.79
CA PHE A 198 -16.32 8.78 20.77
C PHE A 198 -16.94 7.72 19.88
N PRO A 199 -17.93 8.08 19.05
CA PRO A 199 -18.66 7.09 18.26
C PRO A 199 -17.71 6.31 17.34
N ARG A 200 -17.90 4.99 17.28
CA ARG A 200 -17.10 4.04 16.49
C ARG A 200 -15.63 4.07 16.93
N ALA A 201 -14.69 3.98 15.99
CA ALA A 201 -13.26 3.98 16.26
C ALA A 201 -12.65 5.39 16.50
N LYS A 202 -13.45 6.42 16.81
CA LYS A 202 -12.93 7.79 16.99
C LYS A 202 -11.95 7.89 18.16
N GLY A 203 -12.22 7.21 19.28
CA GLY A 203 -11.31 7.20 20.43
C GLY A 203 -9.95 6.60 20.09
N LEU A 204 -9.97 5.42 19.42
CA LEU A 204 -8.77 4.78 18.89
C LEU A 204 -8.02 5.69 17.90
N ALA A 205 -8.73 6.41 17.03
CA ALA A 205 -8.10 7.33 16.07
C ALA A 205 -7.35 8.47 16.76
N GLU A 206 -7.87 9.01 17.88
CA GLU A 206 -7.14 9.99 18.69
C GLU A 206 -5.87 9.40 19.29
N ASP A 207 -5.92 8.16 19.81
CA ASP A 207 -4.74 7.48 20.34
C ASP A 207 -3.68 7.23 19.27
N VAL A 208 -4.08 6.78 18.07
CA VAL A 208 -3.17 6.59 16.94
C VAL A 208 -2.47 7.90 16.57
N ARG A 209 -3.18 9.03 16.56
CA ARG A 209 -2.56 10.34 16.32
C ARG A 209 -1.58 10.73 17.44
N TYR A 210 -1.97 10.54 18.68
CA TYR A 210 -1.15 10.89 19.84
C TYR A 210 0.15 10.08 19.88
N TYR A 211 0.04 8.75 19.85
CA TYR A 211 1.20 7.86 19.93
C TYR A 211 2.03 7.91 18.63
N GLY A 212 1.40 8.14 17.48
CA GLY A 212 2.10 8.40 16.22
C GLY A 212 2.97 9.66 16.30
N LYS A 213 2.45 10.75 16.88
CA LYS A 213 3.24 11.97 17.12
C LYS A 213 4.40 11.72 18.09
N LEU A 214 4.15 11.02 19.20
CA LEU A 214 5.19 10.68 20.17
C LEU A 214 6.31 9.83 19.53
N LEU A 215 5.93 8.85 18.70
CA LEU A 215 6.89 8.03 17.97
C LEU A 215 7.72 8.87 16.98
N LEU A 216 7.09 9.81 16.27
CA LEU A 216 7.77 10.74 15.38
C LEU A 216 8.78 11.62 16.14
N GLU A 217 8.40 12.14 17.30
CA GLU A 217 9.30 12.95 18.15
C GLU A 217 10.51 12.13 18.62
N LYS A 218 10.29 10.90 19.09
CA LYS A 218 11.37 9.97 19.46
C LYS A 218 12.26 9.61 18.28
N ALA A 219 11.70 9.42 17.10
CA ALA A 219 12.47 9.19 15.89
C ALA A 219 13.33 10.41 15.53
N ARG A 220 12.77 11.63 15.61
CA ARG A 220 13.52 12.87 15.39
C ARG A 220 14.66 13.06 16.39
N GLU A 221 14.43 12.75 17.66
CA GLU A 221 15.49 12.77 18.68
C GLU A 221 16.60 11.77 18.35
N LYS A 222 16.24 10.52 18.01
CA LYS A 222 17.21 9.44 17.78
C LYS A 222 17.99 9.59 16.47
N ILE A 223 17.33 9.95 15.38
CA ILE A 223 17.90 9.91 14.02
C ILE A 223 17.73 11.21 13.23
N GLY A 224 17.13 12.26 13.79
CA GLY A 224 16.88 13.52 13.07
C GLY A 224 18.16 14.24 12.63
N HIS A 225 19.27 14.05 13.35
CA HIS A 225 20.58 14.58 12.94
C HIS A 225 21.08 14.01 11.60
N LEU A 226 20.55 12.87 11.15
CA LEU A 226 20.82 12.28 9.83
C LEU A 226 19.96 12.90 8.72
N TYR A 227 19.08 13.85 9.06
CA TYR A 227 18.11 14.51 8.18
C TYR A 227 18.09 16.01 8.51
N PRO A 228 19.18 16.75 8.21
CA PRO A 228 19.30 18.15 8.57
C PRO A 228 18.32 19.02 7.78
N THR A 229 18.28 20.31 8.11
CA THR A 229 17.55 21.29 7.31
C THR A 229 18.42 21.81 6.17
N LEU A 230 17.84 21.92 4.97
CA LEU A 230 18.44 22.55 3.80
C LEU A 230 17.47 23.63 3.30
N GLU A 231 17.94 24.86 3.10
CA GLU A 231 17.09 26.02 2.72
C GLU A 231 15.89 26.22 3.69
N GLY A 232 16.10 25.97 4.99
CA GLY A 232 15.04 26.03 6.00
C GLY A 232 14.01 24.89 5.96
N LYS A 233 14.16 23.93 5.05
CA LYS A 233 13.26 22.78 4.86
C LYS A 233 13.90 21.49 5.38
N THR A 234 13.10 20.57 5.89
CA THR A 234 13.62 19.30 6.42
C THR A 234 13.98 18.36 5.28
N VAL A 235 15.21 17.82 5.29
CA VAL A 235 15.59 16.71 4.40
C VAL A 235 14.77 15.48 4.78
N ILE A 236 14.10 14.86 3.81
CA ILE A 236 13.25 13.68 4.01
C ILE A 236 13.79 12.43 3.35
N ALA A 237 14.71 12.55 2.39
CA ALA A 237 15.37 11.41 1.77
C ALA A 237 16.72 11.77 1.14
N TRP A 238 17.60 10.77 1.10
CA TRP A 238 18.87 10.77 0.40
C TRP A 238 18.75 9.84 -0.81
N LEU A 239 19.05 10.32 -2.02
CA LEU A 239 19.00 9.49 -3.24
C LEU A 239 20.40 9.00 -3.59
N TRP A 240 20.58 7.69 -3.64
CA TRP A 240 21.86 7.04 -3.86
C TRP A 240 21.86 6.21 -5.14
N ALA A 241 22.97 6.27 -5.88
CA ALA A 241 23.29 5.32 -6.93
C ALA A 241 24.26 4.27 -6.40
N ARG A 242 24.05 3.00 -6.73
CA ARG A 242 25.12 1.99 -6.61
C ARG A 242 26.20 2.30 -7.65
N THR A 243 27.45 2.05 -7.31
CA THR A 243 28.58 2.28 -8.23
C THR A 243 29.41 1.02 -8.40
N VAL A 244 30.03 0.85 -9.57
CA VAL A 244 31.00 -0.22 -9.84
C VAL A 244 32.24 0.34 -10.55
N PRO A 245 33.42 -0.29 -10.41
CA PRO A 245 34.57 0.05 -11.24
C PRO A 245 34.24 0.01 -12.72
N CYS A 246 34.65 1.05 -13.45
CA CYS A 246 34.54 1.06 -14.90
C CYS A 246 35.38 -0.08 -15.50
N PRO A 247 34.85 -0.87 -16.46
CA PRO A 247 35.61 -1.94 -17.09
C PRO A 247 36.74 -1.43 -17.98
N ASN A 248 36.74 -0.15 -18.36
CA ASN A 248 37.82 0.49 -19.10
C ASN A 248 38.94 0.90 -18.13
N PRO A 249 40.12 0.24 -18.15
CA PRO A 249 41.20 0.52 -17.20
C PRO A 249 41.81 1.92 -17.29
N ALA A 250 41.60 2.61 -18.41
CA ALA A 250 42.04 4.00 -18.61
C ALA A 250 41.05 5.03 -18.05
N CYS A 251 39.87 4.61 -17.62
CA CYS A 251 38.86 5.49 -17.04
C CYS A 251 39.22 5.84 -15.58
N PRO A 252 39.10 7.11 -15.15
CA PRO A 252 39.25 7.48 -13.74
C PRO A 252 38.33 6.68 -12.80
N ALA A 253 37.14 6.30 -13.27
CA ALA A 253 36.20 5.48 -12.51
C ALA A 253 36.58 3.98 -12.41
N ALA A 254 37.72 3.54 -12.96
CA ALA A 254 38.19 2.15 -12.88
C ALA A 254 38.96 1.83 -11.58
N ARG A 255 39.51 2.83 -10.89
CA ARG A 255 40.32 2.64 -9.68
C ARG A 255 39.57 3.15 -8.45
N HIS A 256 39.47 2.31 -7.44
CA HIS A 256 38.92 2.69 -6.14
C HIS A 256 39.87 3.64 -5.39
N GLY A 257 39.34 4.72 -4.81
CA GLY A 257 40.07 5.65 -3.96
C GLY A 257 40.08 7.09 -4.47
N GLU A 258 40.09 7.30 -5.79
CA GLU A 258 40.13 8.64 -6.41
C GLU A 258 38.76 9.06 -6.97
N HIS A 259 37.97 8.09 -7.46
CA HIS A 259 36.62 8.27 -7.99
C HIS A 259 35.63 7.29 -7.34
N PRO A 260 34.35 7.68 -7.09
CA PRO A 260 33.34 6.78 -6.53
C PRO A 260 32.93 5.60 -7.42
N GLY A 261 33.59 5.36 -8.56
CA GLY A 261 33.17 4.40 -9.59
C GLY A 261 32.09 4.94 -10.55
N ALA A 262 31.62 4.09 -11.46
CA ALA A 262 30.57 4.41 -12.42
C ALA A 262 29.18 4.19 -11.80
N PRO A 263 28.30 5.21 -11.70
CA PRO A 263 26.98 5.07 -11.09
C PRO A 263 26.00 4.30 -11.98
N LEU A 264 25.20 3.46 -11.34
CA LEU A 264 24.18 2.59 -11.92
C LEU A 264 22.79 3.12 -11.54
N LEU A 265 22.25 3.99 -12.40
CA LEU A 265 20.96 4.65 -12.26
C LEU A 265 19.94 4.00 -13.21
N ALA A 266 18.84 3.48 -12.66
CA ALA A 266 17.72 2.95 -13.44
C ALA A 266 16.86 4.06 -14.07
N SER A 267 17.02 5.29 -13.58
CA SER A 267 16.39 6.51 -14.08
C SER A 267 17.25 7.72 -13.67
N LEU A 268 17.43 8.71 -14.55
CA LEU A 268 17.94 10.04 -14.16
C LEU A 268 16.81 11.00 -13.77
N TRP A 269 15.55 10.61 -13.99
CA TRP A 269 14.40 11.38 -13.52
C TRP A 269 14.24 11.30 -12.01
N LEU A 270 14.09 12.45 -11.37
CA LEU A 270 13.67 12.59 -9.98
C LEU A 270 12.15 12.74 -9.87
N SER A 271 11.52 13.41 -10.85
CA SER A 271 10.08 13.53 -11.00
C SER A 271 9.70 13.60 -12.48
N GLN A 272 8.73 12.79 -12.91
CA GLN A 272 8.14 12.83 -14.25
C GLN A 272 6.71 13.40 -14.24
N LYS A 273 6.30 14.02 -13.12
CA LYS A 273 4.95 14.57 -13.02
C LYS A 273 4.85 15.77 -13.97
N LYS A 274 3.85 15.75 -14.86
CA LYS A 274 3.61 16.84 -15.81
C LYS A 274 3.54 18.20 -15.10
N GLY A 275 4.36 19.16 -15.53
CA GLY A 275 4.49 20.49 -14.94
C GLY A 275 5.27 20.57 -13.63
N LYS A 276 5.86 19.46 -13.18
CA LYS A 276 6.77 19.34 -12.02
C LYS A 276 7.89 18.34 -12.35
N GLU A 277 8.39 18.39 -13.58
CA GLU A 277 9.48 17.56 -14.09
C GLU A 277 10.80 17.98 -13.45
N VAL A 278 11.55 17.01 -12.93
CA VAL A 278 12.85 17.23 -12.28
C VAL A 278 13.79 16.07 -12.61
N TYR A 279 15.04 16.36 -12.95
CA TYR A 279 16.01 15.35 -13.38
C TYR A 279 17.45 15.69 -12.98
N LEU A 280 18.31 14.66 -13.02
CA LEU A 280 19.74 14.75 -12.76
C LEU A 280 20.51 15.06 -14.03
N ILE A 281 21.50 15.93 -13.94
CA ILE A 281 22.51 16.15 -14.99
C ILE A 281 23.87 15.69 -14.47
N PRO A 282 24.53 14.75 -15.16
CA PRO A 282 25.88 14.33 -14.80
C PRO A 282 26.92 15.35 -15.28
N GLU A 283 27.72 15.85 -14.34
CA GLU A 283 28.77 16.84 -14.57
C GLU A 283 30.11 16.30 -14.07
N LYS A 284 31.19 16.68 -14.75
CA LYS A 284 32.56 16.29 -14.36
C LYS A 284 33.30 17.54 -13.97
N ASP A 285 33.97 17.49 -12.82
CA ASP A 285 34.89 18.56 -12.44
C ASP A 285 36.21 18.45 -13.22
N GLU A 286 37.12 19.40 -12.97
CA GLU A 286 38.45 19.45 -13.59
C GLU A 286 39.31 18.21 -13.31
N SER A 287 39.05 17.50 -12.20
CA SER A 287 39.72 16.25 -11.85
C SER A 287 39.12 15.02 -12.55
N GLY A 288 38.03 15.21 -13.30
CA GLY A 288 37.28 14.13 -13.94
C GLY A 288 36.37 13.38 -12.98
N ARG A 289 36.14 13.91 -11.76
CA ARG A 289 35.20 13.34 -10.80
C ARG A 289 33.78 13.75 -11.14
N LEU A 290 32.90 12.74 -11.17
CA LEU A 290 31.50 12.89 -11.48
C LEU A 290 30.72 13.45 -10.28
N HIS A 291 29.87 14.44 -10.54
CA HIS A 291 28.83 14.94 -9.64
C HIS A 291 27.51 15.09 -10.42
N PHE A 292 26.43 15.43 -9.71
CA PHE A 292 25.12 15.62 -10.32
C PHE A 292 24.52 16.96 -9.92
N SER A 293 24.11 17.74 -10.91
CA SER A 293 23.23 18.89 -10.73
C SER A 293 21.76 18.47 -10.92
N VAL A 294 20.83 19.31 -10.47
CA VAL A 294 19.39 19.08 -10.55
C VAL A 294 18.76 20.19 -11.37
N GLU A 295 18.00 19.82 -12.40
CA GLU A 295 17.26 20.74 -13.25
C GLU A 295 15.76 20.44 -13.30
N THR A 296 14.97 21.44 -13.69
CA THR A 296 13.50 21.38 -13.74
C THR A 296 12.97 21.78 -15.11
N GLY A 297 11.83 21.21 -15.54
CA GLY A 297 11.09 21.67 -16.72
C GLY A 297 11.67 21.25 -18.08
N GLY A 298 12.48 20.20 -18.10
CA GLY A 298 13.11 19.61 -19.29
C GLY A 298 13.19 18.09 -19.20
N GLU A 299 14.15 17.49 -19.90
CA GLU A 299 14.42 16.05 -19.91
C GLU A 299 15.89 15.73 -19.63
N PRO A 300 16.20 14.59 -18.98
CA PRO A 300 17.57 14.23 -18.70
C PRO A 300 18.34 13.92 -20.00
N PRO A 301 19.66 14.16 -20.01
CA PRO A 301 20.50 13.85 -21.17
C PRO A 301 20.55 12.35 -21.50
N LEU A 302 20.17 11.51 -20.53
CA LEU A 302 20.06 10.07 -20.68
C LEU A 302 18.92 9.57 -19.78
N GLU A 303 18.11 8.66 -20.28
CA GLU A 303 17.03 8.06 -19.48
C GLU A 303 17.56 7.28 -18.26
N ARG A 304 18.64 6.49 -18.44
CA ARG A 304 19.22 5.61 -17.41
C ARG A 304 20.65 5.20 -17.75
N THR A 305 21.49 4.92 -16.76
CA THR A 305 22.84 4.38 -16.99
C THR A 305 22.90 2.85 -16.95
N ILE A 306 21.89 2.17 -16.41
CA ILE A 306 21.81 0.70 -16.34
C ILE A 306 20.41 0.20 -16.73
N GLY A 307 20.35 -0.86 -17.52
CA GLY A 307 19.11 -1.50 -17.91
C GLY A 307 19.27 -3.00 -18.15
N ARG A 308 18.28 -3.63 -18.78
CA ARG A 308 18.25 -5.10 -19.03
C ARG A 308 19.38 -5.60 -19.94
N ARG A 309 20.02 -4.71 -20.72
CA ARG A 309 21.08 -5.04 -21.70
C ARG A 309 22.49 -4.71 -21.21
N GLY A 310 22.63 -4.23 -19.97
CA GLY A 310 23.87 -3.62 -19.48
C GLY A 310 23.71 -2.11 -19.29
N GLY A 311 24.83 -1.45 -19.03
CA GLY A 311 24.90 -0.04 -18.71
C GLY A 311 26.02 0.69 -19.43
N VAL A 312 26.19 1.96 -19.09
CA VAL A 312 27.19 2.85 -19.65
C VAL A 312 27.87 3.65 -18.54
N CYS A 313 29.19 3.80 -18.63
CA CYS A 313 29.93 4.65 -17.72
C CYS A 313 29.73 6.13 -18.10
N LEU A 314 29.15 6.93 -17.21
CA LEU A 314 28.99 8.38 -17.43
C LEU A 314 30.33 9.14 -17.50
N VAL A 315 31.43 8.54 -17.04
CA VAL A 315 32.77 9.17 -17.05
C VAL A 315 33.45 9.04 -18.42
N CYS A 316 33.41 7.89 -19.07
CA CYS A 316 34.14 7.66 -20.33
C CYS A 316 33.28 7.12 -21.47
N GLY A 317 31.98 6.89 -21.25
CA GLY A 317 31.08 6.31 -22.25
C GLY A 317 31.25 4.81 -22.49
N SER A 318 32.20 4.14 -21.82
CA SER A 318 32.42 2.71 -22.03
C SER A 318 31.21 1.87 -21.60
N PRO A 319 30.85 0.83 -22.37
CA PRO A 319 29.77 -0.09 -22.00
C PRO A 319 30.14 -0.90 -20.76
N ILE A 320 29.15 -1.16 -19.90
CA ILE A 320 29.26 -1.95 -18.69
C ILE A 320 28.32 -3.15 -18.81
N THR A 321 28.85 -4.37 -18.93
CA THR A 321 28.01 -5.57 -19.03
C THR A 321 27.39 -5.94 -17.68
N LEU A 322 26.23 -6.62 -17.69
CA LEU A 322 25.62 -7.11 -16.45
C LEU A 322 26.53 -8.12 -15.73
N ASP A 323 27.29 -8.92 -16.46
CA ASP A 323 28.24 -9.86 -15.87
C ASP A 323 29.41 -9.16 -15.18
N HIS A 324 29.87 -8.02 -15.72
CA HIS A 324 30.82 -7.17 -15.01
C HIS A 324 30.22 -6.65 -13.70
N VAL A 325 29.01 -6.09 -13.74
CA VAL A 325 28.33 -5.59 -12.52
C VAL A 325 28.19 -6.69 -11.47
N ARG A 326 27.77 -7.90 -11.85
CA ARG A 326 27.65 -9.05 -10.95
C ARG A 326 29.00 -9.44 -10.36
N ARG A 327 30.05 -9.54 -11.18
CA ARG A 327 31.41 -9.89 -10.74
C ARG A 327 31.96 -8.87 -9.74
N GLU A 328 31.80 -7.58 -10.03
CA GLU A 328 32.24 -6.51 -9.13
C GLU A 328 31.46 -6.53 -7.81
N GLY A 329 30.14 -6.77 -7.87
CA GLY A 329 29.30 -6.95 -6.69
C GLY A 329 29.70 -8.15 -5.83
N GLN A 330 29.86 -9.33 -6.44
CA GLN A 330 30.34 -10.55 -5.77
C GLN A 330 31.73 -10.39 -5.15
N ALA A 331 32.58 -9.56 -5.75
CA ALA A 331 33.89 -9.26 -5.22
C ALA A 331 33.91 -8.15 -4.15
N GLY A 332 32.74 -7.66 -3.72
CA GLY A 332 32.63 -6.62 -2.69
C GLY A 332 33.08 -5.23 -3.16
N ARG A 333 33.20 -5.01 -4.48
CA ARG A 333 33.68 -3.75 -5.08
C ARG A 333 32.55 -2.80 -5.49
N MET A 334 31.31 -3.09 -5.09
CA MET A 334 30.19 -2.19 -5.32
C MET A 334 30.19 -1.06 -4.29
N GLY A 335 30.21 0.18 -4.75
CA GLY A 335 30.12 1.37 -3.91
C GLY A 335 28.73 2.01 -3.91
N ALA A 336 28.66 3.21 -3.35
CA ALA A 336 27.49 4.08 -3.42
C ALA A 336 27.93 5.54 -3.61
N MET A 337 27.12 6.31 -4.32
CA MET A 337 27.29 7.74 -4.56
C MET A 337 25.97 8.45 -4.28
N LEU A 338 25.99 9.49 -3.45
CA LEU A 338 24.83 10.36 -3.25
C LEU A 338 24.66 11.19 -4.52
N VAL A 339 23.45 11.21 -5.07
CA VAL A 339 23.16 11.89 -6.35
C VAL A 339 22.19 13.04 -6.20
N ALA A 340 21.35 13.04 -5.16
CA ALA A 340 20.43 14.14 -4.85
C ALA A 340 19.92 14.05 -3.41
N VAL A 341 19.44 15.19 -2.93
CA VAL A 341 18.77 15.37 -1.64
C VAL A 341 17.31 15.70 -1.90
N VAL A 342 16.41 15.10 -1.13
CA VAL A 342 14.97 15.39 -1.20
C VAL A 342 14.55 16.10 0.07
N VAL A 343 13.89 17.24 -0.08
CA VAL A 343 13.31 17.99 1.05
C VAL A 343 11.79 18.07 0.94
N GLU A 344 11.15 18.27 2.09
CA GLU A 344 9.72 18.57 2.17
C GLU A 344 9.47 20.06 1.90
N GLY A 345 8.94 20.37 0.72
CA GLY A 345 8.52 21.70 0.32
C GLY A 345 7.02 21.94 0.54
N GLU A 346 6.57 23.18 0.33
CA GLU A 346 5.18 23.58 0.59
C GLU A 346 4.16 22.88 -0.32
N GLU A 347 4.52 22.67 -1.60
CA GLU A 347 3.66 22.01 -2.59
C GLU A 347 4.10 20.58 -2.98
N GLY A 348 4.88 19.94 -2.12
CA GLY A 348 5.38 18.58 -2.32
C GLY A 348 6.90 18.48 -2.17
N ARG A 349 7.50 17.51 -2.87
CA ARG A 349 8.94 17.25 -2.78
C ARG A 349 9.72 18.20 -3.64
N GLU A 350 10.81 18.73 -3.09
CA GLU A 350 11.82 19.47 -3.83
C GLU A 350 13.13 18.68 -3.82
N TYR A 351 13.94 18.89 -4.85
CA TYR A 351 15.14 18.11 -5.08
C TYR A 351 16.33 19.06 -5.24
N TYR A 352 17.43 18.72 -4.59
CA TYR A 352 18.65 19.52 -4.57
C TYR A 352 19.84 18.65 -4.94
N PRO A 353 20.87 19.23 -5.59
CA PRO A 353 22.15 18.55 -5.77
C PRO A 353 22.75 18.19 -4.40
N SER A 354 23.48 17.08 -4.36
CA SER A 354 24.23 16.69 -3.17
C SER A 354 25.64 17.26 -3.18
N ASP A 355 26.17 17.52 -1.98
CA ASP A 355 27.55 17.97 -1.76
C ASP A 355 28.27 17.07 -0.73
N GLU A 356 29.52 17.42 -0.41
CA GLU A 356 30.34 16.66 0.54
C GLU A 356 29.80 16.72 1.98
N ASP A 357 29.13 17.80 2.36
CA ASP A 357 28.52 17.93 3.68
C ASP A 357 27.33 16.97 3.83
N HIS A 358 26.48 16.88 2.79
CA HIS A 358 25.40 15.91 2.72
C HIS A 358 25.91 14.47 2.77
N VAL A 359 26.98 14.15 2.04
CA VAL A 359 27.61 12.82 2.08
C VAL A 359 28.13 12.53 3.49
N ARG A 360 28.81 13.48 4.13
CA ARG A 360 29.31 13.33 5.50
C ARG A 360 28.18 13.06 6.49
N VAL A 361 27.10 13.85 6.46
CA VAL A 361 25.96 13.67 7.36
C VAL A 361 25.29 12.30 7.15
N ALA A 362 25.01 11.93 5.90
CA ALA A 362 24.32 10.68 5.61
C ALA A 362 25.17 9.43 5.94
N THR A 363 26.50 9.54 5.90
CA THR A 363 27.43 8.46 6.27
C THR A 363 27.70 8.36 7.78
N LEU A 364 27.21 9.30 8.61
CA LEU A 364 27.18 9.13 10.07
C LEU A 364 26.27 7.97 10.49
N ALA A 365 25.31 7.60 9.65
CA ALA A 365 24.40 6.50 9.90
C ALA A 365 25.17 5.16 9.95
N LYS A 366 25.42 4.66 11.15
CA LYS A 366 26.01 3.34 11.37
C LYS A 366 24.94 2.39 11.90
N PRO A 367 24.52 1.37 11.14
CA PRO A 367 23.54 0.43 11.61
C PRO A 367 24.12 -0.41 12.76
N GLU A 368 23.41 -0.45 13.89
CA GLU A 368 23.75 -1.35 15.02
C GLU A 368 23.41 -2.82 14.70
N TRP A 369 22.47 -3.03 13.79
CA TRP A 369 22.04 -4.35 13.34
C TRP A 369 21.90 -4.38 11.81
N ILE A 370 22.36 -5.47 11.21
CA ILE A 370 22.15 -5.79 9.80
C ILE A 370 21.54 -7.19 9.70
N PRO A 371 20.70 -7.46 8.68
CA PRO A 371 20.22 -8.81 8.42
C PRO A 371 21.40 -9.78 8.24
N SER A 372 21.47 -10.80 9.09
CA SER A 372 22.51 -11.85 9.03
C SER A 372 22.02 -13.15 8.42
N THR A 373 20.72 -13.25 8.13
CA THR A 373 20.12 -14.44 7.53
C THR A 373 20.59 -14.59 6.10
N SER A 374 21.29 -15.69 5.82
CA SER A 374 21.66 -16.04 4.44
C SER A 374 20.41 -16.25 3.61
N LEU A 375 20.29 -15.51 2.50
CA LEU A 375 19.28 -15.79 1.49
C LEU A 375 19.58 -17.14 0.83
N SER A 376 18.54 -17.96 0.61
CA SER A 376 18.70 -19.25 -0.06
C SER A 376 19.21 -19.06 -1.50
N TYR A 377 20.18 -19.89 -1.89
CA TYR A 377 20.61 -19.96 -3.28
C TYR A 377 19.51 -20.62 -4.10
N ASP A 378 18.85 -19.85 -4.97
CA ASP A 378 18.00 -20.36 -6.05
C ASP A 378 18.60 -19.87 -7.37
N PRO A 379 19.00 -20.76 -8.30
CA PRO A 379 19.60 -20.36 -9.57
C PRO A 379 18.64 -19.56 -10.48
N ARG A 380 17.34 -19.53 -10.18
CA ARG A 380 16.35 -18.68 -10.85
C ARG A 380 16.28 -17.26 -10.27
N ASN A 381 17.03 -16.99 -9.20
CA ASN A 381 17.02 -15.71 -8.53
C ASN A 381 17.66 -14.62 -9.39
N ILE A 382 16.86 -13.61 -9.78
CA ILE A 382 17.27 -12.38 -10.47
C ILE A 382 17.46 -11.18 -9.50
N TRP A 383 17.73 -11.46 -8.23
CA TRP A 383 17.67 -10.51 -7.11
C TRP A 383 19.09 -10.25 -6.52
N CYS A 384 19.15 -9.60 -5.36
CA CYS A 384 20.32 -9.08 -4.66
C CYS A 384 21.53 -10.04 -4.59
N THR A 385 21.31 -11.35 -4.42
CA THR A 385 22.37 -12.35 -4.25
C THR A 385 23.29 -12.50 -5.46
N GLN A 386 22.77 -12.34 -6.69
CA GLN A 386 23.60 -12.35 -7.90
C GLN A 386 24.62 -11.22 -7.94
N TYR A 387 24.38 -10.17 -7.17
CA TYR A 387 25.20 -8.97 -7.08
C TYR A 387 26.04 -8.93 -5.80
N GLY A 388 26.13 -10.04 -5.06
CA GLY A 388 26.89 -10.09 -3.79
C GLY A 388 26.27 -9.26 -2.66
N LEU A 389 25.01 -8.86 -2.80
CA LEU A 389 24.28 -8.11 -1.77
C LEU A 389 23.56 -9.13 -0.87
N ILE A 390 23.88 -9.07 0.43
CA ILE A 390 23.28 -9.91 1.49
C ILE A 390 22.06 -9.21 2.07
#